data_AF-A0A1Z4QLD5-F1
#
_entry.id   AF-A0A1Z4QLD5-F1
#
_cell.length_a   1.000
_cell.length_b   1.000
_cell.length_c   1.000
_cell.angle_alpha   90.00
_cell.angle_beta   90.00
_cell.angle_gamma   90.00
#
_symmetry.space_group_name_H-M   'P 1'
#
loop_
_entity.id
_entity.type
_entity.pdbx_description
1 polymer ?
#
loop_
_entity_poly.entity_id
_entity_poly.type
_entity_poly.pdbx_seq_one_letter_code
_entity_poly.pdbx_strand_id
1 'polypeptide(L)'
;MTKIFNILQSIWFWLFLSTCLILFSFTVFSTWVLMVGIWFGLFFIFRFTQLEAKLSEQEQRIYLTTVLLYPLIESWIKWMIVKNIIPYSWFWLNRLEHFSWALAVVILFLPLYRDVWNILNWWQNLIFVIGLICTLGNLNEFLEYFLRSHSQNYRALAAYYWDTIYDMMINIVGGFVGFVVLRWQTRSQIRSAQ
;
A
#
# COMPACT_ATOMS: atom_id res chain seq x y z
N MET A 1 18.27 -2.92 28.68
CA MET A 1 18.58 -3.32 27.29
C MET A 1 17.38 -2.99 26.43
N THR A 2 17.51 -2.13 25.40
CA THR A 2 16.36 -1.67 24.60
C THR A 2 15.81 -2.82 23.75
N LYS A 3 14.47 -2.94 23.67
CA LYS A 3 13.69 -4.00 22.99
C LYS A 3 14.20 -4.34 21.57
N ILE A 4 14.81 -3.38 20.88
CA ILE A 4 15.29 -3.46 19.50
C ILE A 4 16.63 -4.19 19.38
N PHE A 5 17.51 -4.13 20.38
CA PHE A 5 18.78 -4.86 20.38
C PHE A 5 18.57 -6.38 20.52
N ASN A 6 17.49 -6.79 21.21
CA ASN A 6 17.02 -8.17 21.29
C ASN A 6 16.40 -8.68 19.96
N ILE A 7 15.90 -7.79 19.11
CA ILE A 7 15.28 -8.15 17.83
C ILE A 7 16.35 -8.46 16.76
N LEU A 8 17.50 -7.79 16.78
CA LEU A 8 18.55 -7.90 15.75
C LEU A 8 19.65 -8.93 16.06
N GLN A 9 19.81 -9.33 17.32
CA GLN A 9 20.63 -10.49 17.71
C GLN A 9 19.86 -11.83 17.63
N SER A 10 18.58 -11.76 17.25
CA SER A 10 17.71 -12.91 17.10
C SER A 10 17.95 -13.60 15.77
N ILE A 11 18.23 -14.91 15.80
CA ILE A 11 18.28 -15.76 14.61
C ILE A 11 16.97 -15.73 13.79
N TRP A 12 15.86 -15.32 14.43
CA TRP A 12 14.54 -15.16 13.82
C TRP A 12 14.43 -13.97 12.85
N PHE A 13 15.22 -12.90 13.04
CA PHE A 13 15.33 -11.80 12.07
C PHE A 13 16.02 -12.27 10.78
N TRP A 14 17.03 -13.13 10.88
CA TRP A 14 17.75 -13.68 9.73
C TRP A 14 16.97 -14.83 9.03
N LEU A 15 16.12 -15.57 9.75
CA LEU A 15 15.14 -16.52 9.20
C LEU A 15 13.95 -15.82 8.48
N PHE A 16 13.46 -14.71 9.02
CA PHE A 16 12.48 -13.83 8.35
C PHE A 16 13.04 -13.29 7.03
N LEU A 17 14.28 -12.79 7.09
CA LEU A 17 15.03 -12.27 5.95
C LEU A 17 15.24 -13.32 4.86
N SER A 18 15.50 -14.58 5.24
CA SER A 18 15.64 -15.70 4.30
C SER A 18 14.30 -16.14 3.68
N THR A 19 13.19 -15.95 4.39
CA THR A 19 11.83 -16.27 3.90
C THR A 19 11.31 -15.19 2.94
N CYS A 20 11.69 -13.92 3.14
CA CYS A 20 11.58 -12.85 2.13
C CYS A 20 12.41 -13.14 0.86
N LEU A 21 13.57 -13.78 1.01
CA LEU A 21 14.42 -14.21 -0.11
C LEU A 21 13.84 -15.42 -0.89
N ILE A 22 12.86 -16.15 -0.33
CA ILE A 22 12.08 -17.20 -1.02
C ILE A 22 10.83 -16.61 -1.70
N LEU A 23 10.14 -15.68 -1.04
CA LEU A 23 9.11 -14.80 -1.61
C LEU A 23 9.60 -14.12 -2.91
N PHE A 24 10.87 -13.74 -2.93
CA PHE A 24 11.62 -13.18 -4.04
C PHE A 24 11.81 -14.15 -5.22
N SER A 25 12.06 -15.44 -4.98
CA SER A 25 12.27 -16.43 -6.05
C SER A 25 11.00 -17.00 -6.68
N PHE A 26 9.80 -16.70 -6.15
CA PHE A 26 8.50 -17.16 -6.70
C PHE A 26 7.66 -16.07 -7.34
N THR A 27 8.17 -14.84 -7.38
CA THR A 27 7.72 -13.83 -8.36
C THR A 27 8.01 -14.25 -9.83
N VAL A 28 8.62 -15.42 -10.04
CA VAL A 28 9.15 -16.06 -11.26
C VAL A 28 8.17 -16.32 -12.44
N PHE A 29 6.91 -15.90 -12.39
CA PHE A 29 6.10 -15.77 -13.63
C PHE A 29 5.84 -14.29 -14.04
N SER A 30 6.66 -13.39 -13.51
CA SER A 30 7.15 -12.10 -14.05
C SER A 30 6.40 -10.79 -13.80
N THR A 31 5.10 -10.76 -13.50
CA THR A 31 4.35 -9.50 -13.68
C THR A 31 4.42 -8.48 -12.54
N TRP A 32 4.78 -8.85 -11.29
CA TRP A 32 4.70 -7.91 -10.15
C TRP A 32 5.89 -7.95 -9.18
N VAL A 33 7.01 -8.55 -9.61
CA VAL A 33 8.30 -8.59 -8.90
C VAL A 33 8.72 -7.21 -8.41
N LEU A 34 8.53 -6.19 -9.27
CA LEU A 34 8.91 -4.82 -9.00
C LEU A 34 8.18 -4.26 -7.77
N MET A 35 6.89 -4.57 -7.61
CA MET A 35 6.12 -4.09 -6.46
C MET A 35 6.56 -4.76 -5.16
N VAL A 36 6.85 -6.06 -5.18
CA VAL A 36 7.42 -6.78 -4.02
C VAL A 36 8.78 -6.19 -3.64
N GLY A 37 9.60 -5.84 -4.64
CA GLY A 37 10.86 -5.14 -4.43
C GLY A 37 10.69 -3.78 -3.77
N ILE A 38 9.77 -2.95 -4.28
CA ILE A 38 9.44 -1.64 -3.69
C ILE A 38 8.94 -1.80 -2.26
N TRP A 39 8.07 -2.77 -2.00
CA TRP A 39 7.51 -3.06 -0.69
C TRP A 39 8.58 -3.36 0.36
N PHE A 40 9.47 -4.32 0.07
CA PHE A 40 10.57 -4.64 0.98
C PHE A 40 11.61 -3.51 1.06
N GLY A 41 11.84 -2.78 -0.04
CA GLY A 41 12.67 -1.57 -0.04
C GLY A 41 12.17 -0.54 0.96
N LEU A 42 10.87 -0.23 0.95
CA LEU A 42 10.23 0.70 1.90
C LEU A 42 10.33 0.20 3.35
N PHE A 43 10.10 -1.10 3.59
CA PHE A 43 10.29 -1.70 4.90
C PHE A 43 11.72 -1.51 5.42
N PHE A 44 12.74 -1.85 4.61
CA PHE A 44 14.13 -1.68 5.02
C PHE A 44 14.49 -0.21 5.24
N ILE A 45 13.98 0.71 4.41
CA ILE A 45 14.16 2.16 4.63
C ILE A 45 13.61 2.53 6.01
N PHE A 46 12.37 2.16 6.35
CA PHE A 46 11.76 2.51 7.64
C PHE A 46 12.44 1.85 8.84
N ARG A 47 12.95 0.63 8.64
CA ARG A 47 13.73 -0.09 9.64
C ARG A 47 15.07 0.59 9.91
N PHE A 48 15.80 0.98 8.87
CA PHE A 48 17.11 1.61 8.98
C PHE A 48 17.06 3.06 9.43
N THR A 49 16.02 3.81 9.05
CA THR A 49 15.77 5.17 9.56
C THR A 49 15.12 5.17 10.94
N GLN A 50 14.80 4.00 11.49
CA GLN A 50 14.12 3.83 12.78
C GLN A 50 12.77 4.55 12.86
N LEU A 51 12.11 4.81 11.74
CA LEU A 51 10.78 5.44 11.72
C LEU A 51 9.76 4.60 12.49
N GLU A 52 9.90 3.27 12.47
CA GLU A 52 9.10 2.32 13.24
C GLU A 52 9.11 2.58 14.76
N ALA A 53 10.14 3.26 15.31
CA ALA A 53 10.22 3.56 16.73
C ALA A 53 9.10 4.51 17.19
N LYS A 54 8.47 5.22 16.25
CA LYS A 54 7.26 6.01 16.51
C LYS A 54 6.05 5.14 16.77
N LEU A 55 6.05 3.84 16.47
CA LEU A 55 4.88 3.00 16.69
C LEU A 55 4.82 2.53 18.16
N SER A 56 3.61 2.45 18.71
CA SER A 56 3.35 1.69 19.93
C SER A 56 3.60 0.21 19.69
N GLU A 57 3.69 -0.58 20.77
CA GLU A 57 3.94 -2.02 20.64
C GLU A 57 2.87 -2.75 19.82
N GLN A 58 1.60 -2.37 19.94
CA GLN A 58 0.52 -2.97 19.16
C GLN A 58 0.63 -2.60 17.69
N GLU A 59 0.87 -1.32 17.39
CA GLU A 59 1.07 -0.83 16.02
C GLU A 59 2.30 -1.46 15.36
N GLN A 60 3.39 -1.63 16.10
CA GLN A 60 4.61 -2.25 15.61
C GLN A 60 4.39 -3.73 15.25
N ARG A 61 3.56 -4.45 16.01
CA ARG A 61 3.20 -5.84 15.68
C ARG A 61 2.36 -5.91 14.41
N ILE A 62 1.39 -5.02 14.25
CA ILE A 62 0.56 -4.94 13.04
C ILE A 62 1.45 -4.60 11.83
N TYR A 63 2.33 -3.61 11.97
CA TYR A 63 3.29 -3.21 10.93
C TYR A 63 4.15 -4.38 10.45
N LEU A 64 4.85 -5.07 11.38
CA LEU A 64 5.73 -6.19 11.02
C LEU A 64 4.94 -7.37 10.42
N THR A 65 3.75 -7.63 10.92
CA THR A 65 2.86 -8.68 10.39
C THR A 65 2.44 -8.36 8.97
N THR A 66 2.06 -7.12 8.68
CA THR A 66 1.67 -6.69 7.34
C THR A 66 2.85 -6.73 6.38
N VAL A 67 4.02 -6.22 6.78
CA VAL A 67 5.24 -6.27 5.95
C VAL A 67 5.57 -7.70 5.51
N LEU A 68 5.37 -8.67 6.39
CA LEU A 68 5.58 -10.09 6.11
C LEU A 68 4.52 -10.72 5.22
N LEU A 69 3.26 -10.59 5.64
CA LEU A 69 2.18 -11.39 5.11
C LEU A 69 1.60 -10.81 3.83
N TYR A 70 1.65 -9.48 3.66
CA TYR A 70 1.07 -8.84 2.49
C TYR A 70 1.65 -9.39 1.17
N PRO A 71 2.98 -9.47 0.98
CA PRO A 71 3.54 -10.03 -0.26
C PRO A 71 3.12 -11.48 -0.52
N LEU A 72 2.90 -12.29 0.52
CA LEU A 72 2.44 -13.69 0.40
C LEU A 72 0.97 -13.75 -0.05
N ILE A 73 0.10 -12.99 0.61
CA ILE A 73 -1.35 -12.94 0.32
C ILE A 73 -1.58 -12.42 -1.10
N GLU A 74 -0.89 -11.35 -1.45
CA GLU A 74 -0.96 -10.70 -2.75
C GLU A 74 -0.48 -11.63 -3.89
N SER A 75 0.66 -12.33 -3.68
CA SER A 75 1.15 -13.37 -4.60
C SER A 75 0.07 -14.41 -4.89
N TRP A 76 -0.61 -14.86 -3.82
CA TRP A 76 -1.57 -15.95 -3.88
C TRP A 76 -2.86 -15.54 -4.58
N ILE A 77 -3.40 -14.35 -4.29
CA ILE A 77 -4.59 -13.83 -4.96
C ILE A 77 -4.34 -13.66 -6.46
N LYS A 78 -3.23 -13.04 -6.85
CA LYS A 78 -2.87 -12.87 -8.26
C LYS A 78 -2.70 -14.20 -8.99
N TRP A 79 -2.08 -15.19 -8.35
CA TRP A 79 -1.97 -16.53 -8.93
C TRP A 79 -3.33 -17.22 -9.13
N MET A 80 -4.26 -17.11 -8.16
CA MET A 80 -5.61 -17.67 -8.29
C MET A 80 -6.39 -17.05 -9.46
N ILE A 81 -6.27 -15.73 -9.65
CA ILE A 81 -6.90 -15.00 -10.75
C ILE A 81 -6.33 -15.49 -12.09
N VAL A 82 -5.00 -15.48 -12.25
CA VAL A 82 -4.33 -15.85 -13.52
C VAL A 82 -4.61 -17.30 -13.91
N LYS A 83 -4.68 -18.22 -12.93
CA LYS A 83 -4.97 -19.63 -13.19
C LYS A 83 -6.46 -19.96 -13.24
N ASN A 84 -7.33 -18.96 -13.05
CA ASN A 84 -8.79 -19.12 -13.01
C ASN A 84 -9.22 -20.31 -12.13
N ILE A 85 -8.62 -20.43 -10.94
CA ILE A 85 -8.80 -21.59 -10.06
C ILE A 85 -10.25 -21.68 -9.58
N ILE A 86 -10.86 -20.53 -9.32
CA ILE A 86 -12.28 -20.42 -9.01
C ILE A 86 -12.95 -19.72 -10.19
N PRO A 87 -13.85 -20.39 -10.94
CA PRO A 87 -14.56 -19.77 -12.05
C PRO A 87 -15.33 -18.52 -11.62
N TYR A 88 -15.34 -17.48 -12.48
CA TYR A 88 -16.01 -16.20 -12.22
C TYR A 88 -15.51 -15.44 -10.97
N SER A 89 -14.33 -15.80 -10.46
CA SER A 89 -13.78 -15.17 -9.25
C SER A 89 -13.10 -13.83 -9.47
N TRP A 90 -12.76 -13.53 -10.73
CA TRP A 90 -12.02 -12.32 -11.10
C TRP A 90 -12.60 -11.06 -10.46
N PHE A 91 -13.93 -10.87 -10.51
CA PHE A 91 -14.57 -9.67 -10.00
C PHE A 91 -14.36 -9.43 -8.50
N TRP A 92 -14.54 -10.45 -7.66
CA TRP A 92 -14.42 -10.30 -6.21
C TRP A 92 -12.98 -10.47 -5.70
N LEU A 93 -12.17 -11.32 -6.34
CA LEU A 93 -10.75 -11.45 -6.02
C LEU A 93 -9.97 -10.19 -6.38
N ASN A 94 -10.28 -9.54 -7.51
CA ASN A 94 -9.64 -8.28 -7.89
C ASN A 94 -9.95 -7.17 -6.87
N ARG A 95 -11.21 -7.07 -6.42
CA ARG A 95 -11.59 -6.11 -5.36
C ARG A 95 -10.89 -6.39 -4.04
N LEU A 96 -10.76 -7.67 -3.68
CA LEU A 96 -10.05 -8.08 -2.48
C LEU A 96 -8.56 -7.75 -2.56
N GLU A 97 -7.94 -7.94 -3.73
CA GLU A 97 -6.55 -7.57 -4.00
C GLU A 97 -6.35 -6.05 -3.83
N HIS A 98 -7.17 -5.22 -4.48
CA HIS A 98 -7.10 -3.76 -4.34
C HIS A 98 -7.31 -3.29 -2.90
N PHE A 99 -8.29 -3.86 -2.19
CA PHE A 99 -8.55 -3.55 -0.79
C PHE A 99 -7.36 -3.93 0.11
N SER A 100 -6.78 -5.12 -0.12
CA SER A 100 -5.64 -5.62 0.64
C SER A 100 -4.41 -4.75 0.41
N TRP A 101 -4.17 -4.33 -0.84
CA TRP A 101 -3.12 -3.38 -1.19
C TRP A 101 -3.30 -2.05 -0.46
N ALA A 102 -4.50 -1.47 -0.51
CA ALA A 102 -4.78 -0.18 0.13
C ALA A 102 -4.55 -0.24 1.65
N LEU A 103 -5.04 -1.29 2.31
CA LEU A 103 -4.85 -1.50 3.75
C LEU A 103 -3.36 -1.69 4.10
N ALA A 104 -2.66 -2.49 3.31
CA ALA A 104 -1.26 -2.78 3.53
C ALA A 104 -0.40 -1.50 3.39
N VAL A 105 -0.68 -0.67 2.39
CA VAL A 105 -0.04 0.63 2.18
C VAL A 105 -0.27 1.56 3.36
N VAL A 106 -1.50 1.67 3.87
CA VAL A 106 -1.80 2.46 5.07
C VAL A 106 -0.95 1.97 6.25
N ILE A 107 -0.94 0.67 6.52
CA ILE A 107 -0.15 0.13 7.64
C ILE A 107 1.35 0.37 7.44
N LEU A 108 1.86 0.18 6.21
CA LEU A 108 3.26 0.39 5.90
C LEU A 108 3.66 1.85 6.15
N PHE A 109 2.86 2.82 5.71
CA PHE A 109 3.18 4.24 5.86
C PHE A 109 2.78 4.82 7.23
N LEU A 110 2.09 4.07 8.10
CA LEU A 110 1.70 4.52 9.44
C LEU A 110 2.83 5.19 10.24
N PRO A 111 4.09 4.70 10.25
CA PRO A 111 5.19 5.38 10.94
C PRO A 111 5.41 6.84 10.50
N LEU A 112 5.14 7.18 9.23
CA LEU A 112 5.37 8.51 8.68
C LEU A 112 4.33 9.53 9.15
N TYR A 113 3.08 9.11 9.30
CA TYR A 113 1.97 10.00 9.62
C TYR A 113 1.35 9.71 10.99
N ARG A 114 1.98 8.91 11.85
CA ARG A 114 1.51 8.59 13.20
C ARG A 114 1.15 9.83 14.02
N ASP A 115 1.96 10.88 13.92
CA ASP A 115 1.73 12.13 14.64
C ASP A 115 0.47 12.85 14.11
N VAL A 116 0.28 12.86 12.78
CA VAL A 116 -0.93 13.39 12.13
C VAL A 116 -2.16 12.56 12.53
N TRP A 117 -2.04 11.24 12.53
CA TRP A 117 -3.10 10.30 12.89
C TRP A 117 -3.65 10.55 14.30
N ASN A 118 -2.78 10.90 15.25
CA ASN A 118 -3.17 11.17 16.63
C ASN A 118 -3.79 12.56 16.84
N ILE A 119 -3.53 13.51 15.94
CA ILE A 119 -4.05 14.89 16.02
C ILE A 119 -5.44 14.97 15.40
N LEU A 120 -5.66 14.25 14.30
CA LEU A 120 -6.90 14.30 13.53
C LEU A 120 -7.99 13.46 14.20
N ASN A 121 -9.24 13.92 14.08
CA ASN A 121 -10.37 13.08 14.45
C ASN A 121 -10.60 11.97 13.42
N TRP A 122 -11.45 10.99 13.75
CA TRP A 122 -11.72 9.83 12.90
C TRP A 122 -12.10 10.19 11.45
N TRP A 123 -12.96 11.20 11.24
CA TRP A 123 -13.38 11.60 9.89
C TRP A 123 -12.25 12.25 9.09
N GLN A 124 -11.45 13.09 9.75
CA GLN A 124 -10.28 13.70 9.14
C GLN A 124 -9.21 12.65 8.79
N ASN A 125 -9.00 11.68 9.67
CA ASN A 125 -8.13 10.52 9.42
C ASN A 125 -8.60 9.67 8.25
N LEU A 126 -9.91 9.43 8.14
CA LEU A 126 -10.47 8.70 7.00
C LEU A 126 -10.19 9.43 5.69
N ILE A 127 -10.40 10.75 5.65
CA ILE A 127 -10.14 11.55 4.45
C ILE A 127 -8.64 11.60 4.14
N PHE A 128 -7.79 11.75 5.15
CA PHE A 128 -6.34 11.70 5.00
C PHE A 128 -5.89 10.36 4.38
N VAL A 129 -6.39 9.24 4.89
CA VAL A 129 -6.09 7.89 4.38
C VAL A 129 -6.60 7.71 2.95
N ILE A 130 -7.83 8.11 2.65
CA ILE A 130 -8.37 8.05 1.28
C ILE A 130 -7.49 8.87 0.33
N GLY A 131 -7.12 10.10 0.72
CA GLY A 131 -6.24 10.95 -0.07
C GLY A 131 -4.86 10.35 -0.30
N LEU A 132 -4.28 9.71 0.73
CA LEU A 132 -3.00 9.01 0.64
C LEU A 132 -3.10 7.82 -0.34
N ILE A 133 -4.12 6.98 -0.20
CA ILE A 133 -4.34 5.83 -1.09
C ILE A 133 -4.53 6.30 -2.53
N CYS A 134 -5.36 7.32 -2.77
CA CYS A 134 -5.56 7.88 -4.11
C CYS A 134 -4.27 8.47 -4.71
N THR A 135 -3.44 9.13 -3.88
CA THR A 135 -2.15 9.67 -4.33
C THR A 135 -1.19 8.57 -4.73
N LEU A 136 -1.04 7.54 -3.88
CA LEU A 136 -0.17 6.39 -4.17
C LEU A 136 -0.70 5.56 -5.34
N GLY A 137 -2.01 5.40 -5.46
CA GLY A 137 -2.67 4.75 -6.60
C GLY A 137 -2.37 5.51 -7.89
N ASN A 138 -2.48 6.83 -7.90
CA ASN A 138 -2.12 7.64 -9.06
C ASN A 138 -0.64 7.55 -9.43
N LEU A 139 0.25 7.51 -8.45
CA LEU A 139 1.68 7.32 -8.70
C LEU A 139 1.93 5.92 -9.30
N ASN A 140 1.23 4.90 -8.83
CA ASN A 140 1.28 3.55 -9.39
C ASN A 140 0.80 3.52 -10.84
N GLU A 141 -0.39 4.05 -11.12
CA GLU A 141 -0.96 4.12 -12.47
C GLU A 141 -0.08 4.92 -13.43
N PHE A 142 0.49 6.04 -12.96
CA PHE A 142 1.41 6.83 -13.77
C PHE A 142 2.71 6.07 -14.08
N LEU A 143 3.27 5.34 -13.10
CA LEU A 143 4.43 4.48 -13.31
C LEU A 143 4.12 3.37 -14.31
N GLU A 144 2.95 2.72 -14.18
CA GLU A 144 2.50 1.69 -15.08
C GLU A 144 2.31 2.23 -16.51
N TYR A 145 1.65 3.37 -16.67
CA TYR A 145 1.54 4.07 -17.94
C TYR A 145 2.92 4.35 -18.56
N PHE A 146 3.84 4.90 -17.76
CA PHE A 146 5.19 5.22 -18.21
C PHE A 146 5.94 3.96 -18.68
N LEU A 147 5.86 2.85 -17.94
CA LEU A 147 6.49 1.58 -18.33
C LEU A 147 5.84 0.98 -19.59
N ARG A 148 4.51 1.00 -19.70
CA ARG A 148 3.77 0.49 -20.87
C ARG A 148 4.06 1.30 -22.13
N SER A 149 4.16 2.63 -22.00
CA SER A 149 4.42 3.55 -23.12
C SER A 149 5.80 3.37 -23.75
N HIS A 150 6.78 2.89 -22.99
CA HIS A 150 8.14 2.59 -23.48
C HIS A 150 8.35 1.12 -23.87
N SER A 151 7.32 0.26 -23.78
CA SER A 151 7.46 -1.14 -24.15
C SER A 151 7.37 -1.34 -25.67
N GLN A 152 8.07 -2.35 -26.19
CA GLN A 152 8.00 -2.74 -27.61
C GLN A 152 6.62 -3.25 -28.03
N ASN A 153 5.78 -3.67 -27.08
CA ASN A 153 4.40 -4.14 -27.29
C ASN A 153 3.33 -3.07 -27.05
N TYR A 154 3.69 -1.78 -27.17
CA TYR A 154 2.82 -0.63 -26.94
C TYR A 154 1.38 -0.79 -27.46
N ARG A 155 1.19 -1.28 -28.70
CA ARG A 155 -0.15 -1.41 -29.30
C ARG A 155 -1.04 -2.43 -28.60
N ALA A 156 -0.48 -3.51 -28.07
CA ALA A 156 -1.22 -4.51 -27.30
C ALA A 156 -1.54 -4.00 -25.88
N LEU A 157 -0.63 -3.22 -25.30
CA LEU A 157 -0.81 -2.61 -23.98
C LEU A 157 -1.73 -1.37 -24.02
N ALA A 158 -1.91 -0.76 -25.19
CA ALA A 158 -2.71 0.44 -25.33
C ALA A 158 -4.20 0.24 -25.03
N ALA A 159 -4.69 -0.99 -25.18
CA ALA A 159 -6.05 -1.35 -24.79
C ALA A 159 -6.32 -1.18 -23.29
N TYR A 160 -5.27 -1.26 -22.46
CA TYR A 160 -5.37 -1.11 -21.00
C TYR A 160 -5.18 0.35 -20.54
N TYR A 161 -4.88 1.31 -21.44
CA TYR A 161 -4.73 2.71 -21.04
C TYR A 161 -6.02 3.37 -20.60
N TRP A 162 -7.15 2.95 -21.17
CA TRP A 162 -8.44 3.50 -20.77
C TRP A 162 -8.74 3.21 -19.30
N ASP A 163 -8.42 1.99 -18.84
CA ASP A 163 -8.57 1.53 -17.46
C ASP A 163 -7.66 2.36 -16.53
N THR A 164 -6.37 2.47 -16.86
CA THR A 164 -5.39 3.28 -16.12
C THR A 164 -5.80 4.77 -16.02
N ILE A 165 -6.29 5.37 -17.11
CA ILE A 165 -6.75 6.77 -17.09
C ILE A 165 -8.01 6.91 -16.24
N TYR A 166 -8.94 5.96 -16.32
CA TYR A 166 -10.15 5.95 -15.51
C TYR A 166 -9.82 5.89 -14.01
N ASP A 167 -8.93 4.98 -13.61
CA ASP A 167 -8.49 4.85 -12.21
C ASP A 167 -7.80 6.12 -11.71
N MET A 168 -6.96 6.73 -12.56
CA MET A 168 -6.34 8.02 -12.24
C MET A 168 -7.38 9.13 -11.99
N MET A 169 -8.41 9.20 -12.85
CA MET A 169 -9.49 10.17 -12.71
C MET A 169 -10.31 9.95 -11.44
N ILE A 170 -10.68 8.69 -11.13
CA ILE A 170 -11.44 8.35 -9.92
C ILE A 170 -10.66 8.74 -8.65
N ASN A 171 -9.36 8.51 -8.62
CA ASN A 171 -8.50 8.94 -7.52
C ASN A 171 -8.44 10.46 -7.37
N ILE A 172 -8.36 11.21 -8.47
CA ILE A 172 -8.41 12.69 -8.45
C ILE A 172 -9.76 13.19 -7.91
N VAL A 173 -10.87 12.60 -8.39
CA VAL A 173 -12.23 12.95 -7.92
C VAL A 173 -12.38 12.64 -6.44
N GLY A 174 -11.93 11.46 -5.99
CA GLY A 174 -11.93 11.07 -4.58
C GLY A 174 -11.13 12.04 -3.71
N GLY A 175 -9.93 12.42 -4.15
CA GLY A 175 -9.10 13.43 -3.48
C GLY A 175 -9.78 14.81 -3.40
N PHE A 176 -10.41 15.26 -4.49
CA PHE A 176 -11.14 16.53 -4.52
C PHE A 176 -12.34 16.53 -3.57
N VAL A 177 -13.13 15.46 -3.55
CA VAL A 177 -14.25 15.30 -2.61
C VAL A 177 -13.75 15.33 -1.17
N GLY A 178 -12.67 14.60 -0.87
CA GLY A 178 -12.03 14.63 0.44
C GLY A 178 -11.65 16.05 0.89
N PHE A 179 -11.01 16.82 0.01
CA PHE A 179 -10.66 18.22 0.26
C PHE A 179 -11.88 19.10 0.56
N VAL A 180 -12.96 18.96 -0.22
CA VAL A 180 -14.20 19.71 -0.02
C VAL A 180 -14.84 19.40 1.33
N VAL A 181 -14.90 18.11 1.70
CA VAL A 181 -15.45 17.68 3.00
C VAL A 181 -14.63 18.23 4.16
N LEU A 182 -13.30 18.15 4.10
CA LEU A 182 -12.42 18.73 5.12
C LEU A 182 -12.65 20.24 5.26
N ARG A 183 -12.67 20.96 4.14
CA ARG A 183 -12.87 22.42 4.14
C ARG A 183 -14.23 22.81 4.72
N TRP A 184 -15.28 22.04 4.42
CA TRP A 184 -16.61 22.26 4.97
C TRP A 184 -16.61 22.08 6.49
N GLN A 185 -16.03 20.99 6.98
CA GLN A 185 -16.00 20.67 8.40
C GLN A 185 -15.23 21.71 9.22
N THR A 186 -14.07 22.16 8.72
CA THR A 186 -13.30 23.23 9.37
C THR A 186 -14.12 24.52 9.47
N ARG A 187 -14.89 24.88 8.43
CA ARG A 187 -15.79 26.06 8.46
C ARG A 187 -16.92 25.89 9.48
N SER A 188 -17.51 24.71 9.60
CA SER A 188 -18.56 24.47 10.61
C SER A 188 -18.03 24.56 12.04
N GLN A 189 -16.82 24.04 12.31
CA GLN A 189 -16.22 24.10 13.64
C GLN A 189 -15.88 25.54 14.07
N ILE A 190 -15.39 26.36 13.14
CA ILE A 190 -15.14 27.80 13.40
C ILE A 190 -16.45 28.52 13.72
N ARG A 191 -17.54 28.22 13.01
CA ARG A 191 -18.85 28.83 13.26
C ARG A 191 -19.49 28.41 14.58
N SER A 192 -19.23 27.19 15.06
CA SER A 192 -19.73 26.72 16.36
C SER A 192 -18.93 27.21 17.57
N ALA A 193 -17.73 27.75 17.34
CA ALA A 193 -16.85 28.29 18.38
C ALA A 193 -16.98 29.82 18.57
N GLN A 194 -17.84 30.45 17.77
CA GLN A 194 -18.25 31.86 17.88
C GLN A 194 -19.62 31.95 18.53
#